data_AF-A0AAE4CZG9-F1
#
_entry.id   AF-A0AAE4CZG9-F1
#
_cell.length_a   1.000
_cell.length_b   1.000
_cell.length_c   1.000
_cell.angle_alpha   90.00
_cell.angle_beta   90.00
_cell.angle_gamma   90.00
#
_symmetry.space_group_name_H-M   'P 1'
#
loop_
_entity.id
_entity.type
_entity.pdbx_description
1 polymer ?
#
loop_
_entity_poly.entity_id
_entity_poly.type
_entity_poly.pdbx_seq_one_letter_code
_entity_poly.pdbx_strand_id
1 'polypeptide(L)'
;MLLVSLAVLAAPAGALPGDPPITSVSPGDGAQVKADRSGIEVRFGCPAYRKDVFGDVEAPIVDVGSAEDYDVAFSPAPALDARGVLATRYASARPITPSGDGATCTTVLDTEDSATSPEQVGGRVFWQVSRSCVGCGGSQLELGPVRSFRVTATPVASRIAAPRAVYAGYLTKLQVRSDAEVGGAQVTLQRQAGRRWVALGRAAYGKRTDFYVTLPAGRQRLRAVVETAAARSAGSPRELRVRPDRGRVTSARDDGAYAAPAGKAKVAFRVTGGGRLLRDFSASVTAFCIGPTVETNGLQILFAGVESARIAPDGSVTGRLQTKSRRLEAVVIGRLRDGRFSGEASISIATSRCSGTRSVTAAKRR
;
A
#
# COMPACT_ATOMS: atom_id res chain seq x y z
N MET A 1 11.39 -2.20 -51.96
CA MET A 1 11.04 -3.57 -51.59
C MET A 1 10.14 -3.48 -50.35
N LEU A 2 8.83 -3.54 -50.55
CA LEU A 2 7.80 -3.37 -49.51
C LEU A 2 7.54 -4.77 -48.91
N LEU A 3 8.00 -5.04 -47.68
CA LEU A 3 7.61 -6.25 -46.96
C LEU A 3 6.18 -6.07 -46.44
N VAL A 4 5.21 -6.65 -47.16
CA VAL A 4 3.84 -6.83 -46.66
C VAL A 4 3.86 -8.06 -45.77
N SER A 5 3.98 -7.85 -44.45
CA SER A 5 3.76 -8.93 -43.48
C SER A 5 2.28 -9.29 -43.48
N LEU A 6 1.92 -10.39 -44.15
CA LEU A 6 0.62 -11.03 -43.97
C LEU A 6 0.54 -11.52 -42.51
N ALA A 7 -0.14 -10.76 -41.66
CA ALA A 7 -0.54 -11.25 -40.35
C ALA A 7 -1.62 -12.32 -40.55
N VAL A 8 -1.20 -13.59 -40.60
CA VAL A 8 -2.12 -14.73 -40.48
C VAL A 8 -2.65 -14.71 -39.06
N LEU A 9 -3.77 -14.02 -38.85
CA LEU A 9 -4.54 -14.07 -37.61
C LEU A 9 -5.06 -15.51 -37.48
N ALA A 10 -4.51 -16.29 -36.55
CA ALA A 10 -5.07 -17.58 -36.20
C ALA A 10 -6.56 -17.36 -35.89
N ALA A 11 -7.44 -18.08 -36.60
CA ALA A 11 -8.86 -18.01 -36.34
C ALA A 11 -9.09 -18.43 -34.87
N PRO A 12 -9.86 -17.65 -34.08
CA PRO A 12 -10.17 -18.04 -32.72
C PRO A 12 -10.86 -19.41 -32.74
N ALA A 13 -10.42 -20.31 -31.87
CA ALA A 13 -11.08 -21.61 -31.69
C ALA A 13 -12.54 -21.33 -31.29
N GLY A 14 -13.45 -21.58 -32.23
CA GLY A 14 -14.88 -21.31 -32.10
C GLY A 14 -15.62 -22.43 -31.38
N ALA A 15 -16.84 -22.12 -30.95
CA ALA A 15 -17.75 -23.08 -30.35
C ALA A 15 -18.01 -24.30 -31.24
N LEU A 16 -18.36 -25.43 -30.59
CA LEU A 16 -18.86 -26.60 -31.30
C LEU A 16 -20.09 -26.21 -32.16
N PRO A 17 -20.29 -26.83 -33.33
CA PRO A 17 -21.43 -26.51 -34.18
C PRO A 17 -22.77 -26.62 -33.44
N GLY A 18 -23.48 -25.50 -33.33
CA GLY A 18 -24.77 -25.40 -32.64
C GLY A 18 -24.71 -24.89 -31.20
N ASP A 19 -23.51 -24.73 -30.63
CA ASP A 19 -23.34 -24.16 -29.30
C ASP A 19 -23.20 -22.63 -29.38
N PRO A 20 -23.81 -21.88 -28.45
CA PRO A 20 -23.64 -20.45 -28.40
C PRO A 20 -22.18 -20.08 -28.05
N PRO A 21 -21.60 -19.05 -28.70
CA PRO A 21 -20.24 -18.62 -28.44
C PRO A 21 -20.13 -17.90 -27.10
N ILE A 22 -18.93 -17.91 -26.51
CA ILE A 22 -18.64 -17.06 -25.36
C ILE A 22 -18.74 -15.58 -25.77
N THR A 23 -19.53 -14.80 -25.01
CA THR A 23 -19.69 -13.36 -25.22
C THR A 23 -19.21 -12.58 -24.01
N SER A 24 -18.42 -11.52 -24.24
CA SER A 24 -18.06 -10.59 -23.17
C SER A 24 -19.21 -9.60 -22.95
N VAL A 25 -19.65 -9.40 -21.71
CA VAL A 25 -20.77 -8.51 -21.37
C VAL A 25 -20.27 -7.21 -20.74
N SER A 26 -19.50 -7.28 -19.65
CA SER A 26 -18.94 -6.09 -19.01
C SER A 26 -17.61 -6.39 -18.29
N PRO A 27 -16.74 -5.39 -18.07
CA PRO A 27 -16.76 -4.05 -18.64
C PRO A 27 -16.71 -4.10 -20.17
N GLY A 28 -17.42 -3.16 -20.82
CA GLY A 28 -17.37 -3.03 -22.27
C GLY A 28 -15.95 -2.71 -22.76
N ASP A 29 -15.67 -2.98 -24.03
CA ASP A 29 -14.34 -2.71 -24.57
C ASP A 29 -14.00 -1.22 -24.51
N GLY A 30 -12.81 -0.90 -24.00
CA GLY A 30 -12.35 0.46 -23.75
C GLY A 30 -13.02 1.17 -22.58
N ALA A 31 -13.92 0.51 -21.83
CA ALA A 31 -14.62 1.12 -20.70
C ALA A 31 -13.66 1.70 -19.66
N GLN A 32 -14.07 2.77 -18.98
CA GLN A 32 -13.35 3.27 -17.82
C GLN A 32 -14.00 2.73 -16.56
N VAL A 33 -13.23 1.98 -15.78
CA VAL A 33 -13.69 1.36 -14.54
C VAL A 33 -12.90 1.97 -13.40
N LYS A 34 -13.58 2.32 -12.31
CA LYS A 34 -12.91 2.81 -11.11
C LYS A 34 -12.25 1.64 -10.39
N ALA A 35 -11.03 1.82 -9.92
CA ALA A 35 -10.40 0.82 -9.05
C ALA A 35 -11.23 0.61 -7.78
N ASP A 36 -11.59 -0.64 -7.51
CA ASP A 36 -12.30 -1.08 -6.30
C ASP A 36 -11.44 -2.07 -5.53
N ARG A 37 -11.45 -1.94 -4.21
CA ARG A 37 -10.74 -2.82 -3.29
C ARG A 37 -11.38 -4.21 -3.22
N SER A 38 -12.69 -4.33 -3.44
CA SER A 38 -13.36 -5.64 -3.52
C SER A 38 -13.19 -6.31 -4.90
N GLY A 39 -12.31 -5.76 -5.74
CA GLY A 39 -12.08 -6.26 -7.10
C GLY A 39 -12.99 -5.63 -8.15
N ILE A 40 -12.65 -5.86 -9.42
CA ILE A 40 -13.44 -5.37 -10.57
C ILE A 40 -14.24 -6.52 -11.15
N GLU A 41 -15.56 -6.47 -11.00
CA GLU A 41 -16.45 -7.46 -11.61
C GLU A 41 -16.33 -7.46 -13.13
N VAL A 42 -16.17 -8.65 -13.70
CA VAL A 42 -16.36 -8.91 -15.12
C VAL A 42 -17.54 -9.86 -15.30
N ARG A 43 -18.33 -9.61 -16.34
CA ARG A 43 -19.51 -10.38 -16.72
C ARG A 43 -19.34 -10.89 -18.14
N PHE A 44 -19.74 -12.13 -18.36
CA PHE A 44 -19.67 -12.78 -19.66
C PHE A 44 -20.81 -13.79 -19.81
N GLY A 45 -21.18 -14.10 -21.05
CA GLY A 45 -22.10 -15.19 -21.35
C GLY A 45 -21.44 -16.52 -21.00
N CYS A 46 -22.11 -17.32 -20.17
CA CYS A 46 -21.72 -18.68 -19.85
C CYS A 46 -22.89 -19.65 -20.09
N PRO A 47 -23.46 -19.65 -21.31
CA PRO A 47 -24.59 -20.53 -21.60
C PRO A 47 -24.21 -22.00 -21.40
N ALA A 48 -25.22 -22.80 -21.07
CA ALA A 48 -25.15 -24.25 -21.18
C ALA A 48 -24.61 -24.63 -22.57
N TYR A 49 -23.68 -25.56 -22.60
CA TYR A 49 -23.04 -26.03 -23.82
C TYR A 49 -22.84 -27.54 -23.74
N ARG A 50 -22.62 -28.15 -24.90
CA ARG A 50 -22.49 -29.59 -25.02
C ARG A 50 -21.02 -29.95 -24.87
N LYS A 51 -20.70 -30.91 -24.00
CA LYS A 51 -19.36 -31.51 -23.97
C LYS A 51 -19.43 -32.97 -24.39
N ASP A 52 -18.55 -33.36 -25.29
CA ASP A 52 -18.40 -34.77 -25.68
C ASP A 52 -17.68 -35.52 -24.56
N VAL A 53 -18.30 -36.60 -24.08
CA VAL A 53 -17.67 -37.51 -23.13
C VAL A 53 -16.84 -38.53 -23.92
N PHE A 54 -15.51 -38.47 -23.78
CA PHE A 54 -14.64 -39.53 -24.29
C PHE A 54 -14.66 -40.73 -23.34
N GLY A 55 -15.28 -41.83 -23.78
CA GLY A 55 -15.30 -43.12 -23.09
C GLY A 55 -16.28 -44.09 -23.77
N ASP A 56 -15.77 -45.25 -24.16
CA ASP A 56 -16.43 -46.26 -25.03
C ASP A 56 -17.80 -46.76 -24.54
N VAL A 57 -18.92 -46.15 -24.97
CA VAL A 57 -20.21 -46.84 -25.21
C VAL A 57 -21.05 -46.02 -26.21
N GLU A 58 -21.69 -46.69 -27.17
CA GLU A 58 -22.53 -46.19 -28.29
C GLU A 58 -23.76 -45.30 -27.92
N ALA A 59 -23.61 -44.29 -27.08
CA ALA A 59 -24.63 -43.25 -26.90
C ALA A 59 -24.00 -41.87 -26.66
N PRO A 60 -24.55 -40.79 -27.26
CA PRO A 60 -24.07 -39.43 -27.06
C PRO A 60 -24.52 -38.96 -25.67
N ILE A 61 -23.75 -39.27 -24.63
CA ILE A 61 -23.91 -38.56 -23.36
C ILE A 61 -23.32 -37.17 -23.58
N VAL A 62 -24.18 -36.27 -24.00
CA VAL A 62 -23.95 -34.83 -23.96
C VAL A 62 -24.15 -34.41 -22.51
N ASP A 63 -23.07 -34.26 -21.77
CA ASP A 63 -23.16 -33.60 -20.47
C ASP A 63 -23.24 -32.08 -20.70
N VAL A 64 -23.96 -31.38 -19.84
CA VAL A 64 -24.12 -29.93 -19.92
C VAL A 64 -22.99 -29.31 -19.12
N GLY A 65 -22.10 -28.59 -19.80
CA GLY A 65 -20.98 -27.92 -19.14
C GLY A 65 -21.45 -26.95 -18.05
N SER A 66 -20.59 -26.71 -17.05
CA SER A 66 -20.90 -25.89 -15.89
C SER A 66 -20.02 -24.64 -15.83
N ALA A 67 -20.29 -23.75 -14.86
CA ALA A 67 -19.46 -22.57 -14.65
C ALA A 67 -18.00 -22.90 -14.28
N GLU A 68 -17.73 -24.08 -13.75
CA GLU A 68 -16.37 -24.52 -13.38
C GLU A 68 -15.45 -24.76 -14.59
N ASP A 69 -16.06 -24.96 -15.77
CA ASP A 69 -15.35 -25.17 -17.02
C ASP A 69 -14.81 -23.86 -17.63
N TYR A 70 -15.26 -22.71 -17.10
CA TYR A 70 -14.82 -21.39 -17.54
C TYR A 70 -13.59 -20.91 -16.77
N ASP A 71 -12.79 -20.07 -17.43
CA ASP A 71 -11.67 -19.33 -16.84
C ASP A 71 -11.62 -17.92 -17.43
N VAL A 72 -11.12 -16.96 -16.65
CA VAL A 72 -10.92 -15.58 -17.11
C VAL A 72 -9.50 -15.15 -16.84
N ALA A 73 -8.75 -14.91 -17.90
CA ALA A 73 -7.38 -14.41 -17.84
C ALA A 73 -7.36 -12.88 -17.88
N PHE A 74 -6.51 -12.27 -17.07
CA PHE A 74 -6.25 -10.84 -17.06
C PHE A 74 -4.78 -10.53 -17.36
N SER A 75 -4.53 -9.52 -18.20
CA SER A 75 -3.22 -9.21 -18.74
C SER A 75 -2.97 -7.69 -18.88
N PRO A 76 -1.71 -7.22 -18.75
CA PRO A 76 -1.37 -5.83 -19.03
C PRO A 76 -1.14 -5.58 -20.54
N ALA A 77 -1.16 -6.63 -21.37
CA ALA A 77 -0.91 -6.56 -22.81
C ALA A 77 -1.91 -7.44 -23.60
N PRO A 78 -2.22 -7.11 -24.87
CA PRO A 78 -3.13 -7.91 -25.69
C PRO A 78 -2.45 -9.14 -26.34
N ALA A 79 -1.18 -9.40 -26.03
CA ALA A 79 -0.41 -10.45 -26.68
C ALA A 79 -0.94 -11.84 -26.33
N LEU A 80 -1.12 -12.68 -27.36
CA LEU A 80 -1.59 -14.05 -27.22
C LEU A 80 -0.42 -15.04 -27.28
N ASP A 81 -0.54 -16.16 -26.57
CA ASP A 81 0.37 -17.31 -26.64
C ASP A 81 0.05 -18.18 -27.86
N ALA A 82 0.81 -19.27 -28.04
CA ALA A 82 0.61 -20.20 -29.16
C ALA A 82 -0.77 -20.89 -29.15
N ARG A 83 -1.51 -20.85 -28.03
CA ARG A 83 -2.87 -21.39 -27.90
C ARG A 83 -3.94 -20.33 -28.14
N GLY A 84 -3.56 -19.08 -28.43
CA GLY A 84 -4.50 -17.97 -28.62
C GLY A 84 -4.98 -17.35 -27.31
N VAL A 85 -4.36 -17.67 -26.17
CA VAL A 85 -4.74 -17.12 -24.85
C VAL A 85 -3.79 -16.01 -24.45
N LEU A 86 -4.25 -15.01 -23.70
CA LEU A 86 -3.39 -13.95 -23.15
C LEU A 86 -2.09 -14.51 -22.53
N ALA A 87 -0.95 -14.10 -23.09
CA ALA A 87 0.37 -14.67 -22.81
C ALA A 87 0.96 -14.18 -21.48
N THR A 88 0.79 -12.89 -21.15
CA THR A 88 1.32 -12.29 -19.92
C THR A 88 0.20 -12.12 -18.92
N ARG A 89 -0.04 -13.10 -18.06
CA ARG A 89 -1.13 -13.04 -17.07
C ARG A 89 -0.63 -12.46 -15.76
N TYR A 90 -1.37 -11.53 -15.16
CA TYR A 90 -1.16 -11.17 -13.75
C TYR A 90 -2.19 -11.84 -12.82
N ALA A 91 -3.34 -12.28 -13.35
CA ALA A 91 -4.34 -13.03 -12.61
C ALA A 91 -5.13 -13.96 -13.55
N SER A 92 -5.63 -15.06 -13.00
CA SER A 92 -6.73 -15.84 -13.58
C SER A 92 -7.79 -15.96 -12.49
N ALA A 93 -9.05 -15.64 -12.80
CA ALA A 93 -10.08 -15.49 -11.77
C ALA A 93 -10.97 -16.73 -11.67
N ARG A 94 -11.05 -17.25 -10.44
CA ARG A 94 -11.99 -18.26 -9.96
C ARG A 94 -12.39 -17.90 -8.52
N PRO A 95 -13.60 -18.26 -8.04
CA PRO A 95 -14.64 -18.99 -8.75
C PRO A 95 -15.38 -18.15 -9.80
N ILE A 96 -16.05 -18.86 -10.71
CA ILE A 96 -17.03 -18.29 -11.63
C ILE A 96 -18.42 -18.48 -11.01
N THR A 97 -19.19 -17.40 -10.90
CA THR A 97 -20.52 -17.42 -10.28
C THR A 97 -21.58 -17.23 -11.37
N PRO A 98 -22.46 -18.22 -11.62
CA PRO A 98 -23.62 -18.03 -12.48
C PRO A 98 -24.54 -16.94 -11.94
N SER A 99 -25.09 -16.09 -12.81
CA SER A 99 -26.20 -15.22 -12.44
C SER A 99 -27.50 -16.01 -12.34
N GLY A 100 -28.49 -15.46 -11.63
CA GLY A 100 -29.80 -16.11 -11.45
C GLY A 100 -30.60 -16.35 -12.74
N ASP A 101 -30.17 -15.79 -13.88
CA ASP A 101 -30.75 -16.05 -15.21
C ASP A 101 -30.16 -17.30 -15.92
N GLY A 102 -29.09 -17.90 -15.38
CA GLY A 102 -28.41 -19.06 -15.94
C GLY A 102 -27.70 -18.83 -17.27
N ALA A 103 -27.68 -17.60 -17.79
CA ALA A 103 -27.10 -17.26 -19.11
C ALA A 103 -25.82 -16.44 -19.00
N THR A 104 -25.65 -15.69 -17.91
CA THR A 104 -24.40 -14.96 -17.64
C THR A 104 -23.68 -15.49 -16.43
N CYS A 105 -22.37 -15.27 -16.41
CA CYS A 105 -21.52 -15.55 -15.28
C CYS A 105 -20.80 -14.27 -14.90
N THR A 106 -20.47 -14.18 -13.63
CA THR A 106 -19.61 -13.14 -13.10
C THR A 106 -18.37 -13.78 -12.51
N THR A 107 -17.26 -13.06 -12.64
CA THR A 107 -16.11 -13.28 -11.78
C THR A 107 -15.53 -11.92 -11.46
N VAL A 108 -14.66 -11.89 -10.47
CA VAL A 108 -14.05 -10.67 -10.03
C VAL A 108 -12.60 -10.74 -10.44
N LEU A 109 -12.09 -9.67 -11.06
CA LEU A 109 -10.67 -9.38 -10.99
C LEU A 109 -10.36 -9.06 -9.53
N ASP A 110 -10.25 -10.13 -8.76
CA ASP A 110 -9.77 -10.12 -7.40
C ASP A 110 -8.32 -10.55 -7.42
N THR A 111 -7.61 -9.97 -6.49
CA THR A 111 -6.17 -9.96 -6.43
C THR A 111 -5.69 -10.31 -5.03
N GLU A 112 -6.60 -10.66 -4.11
CA GLU A 112 -6.18 -11.15 -2.81
C GLU A 112 -5.21 -12.34 -2.94
N ASP A 113 -5.35 -13.16 -3.99
CA ASP A 113 -4.44 -14.28 -4.32
C ASP A 113 -3.31 -13.95 -5.31
N SER A 114 -3.32 -12.76 -5.93
CA SER A 114 -2.28 -12.34 -6.89
C SER A 114 -1.44 -11.21 -6.31
N ALA A 115 -0.14 -11.16 -6.56
CA ALA A 115 0.75 -10.12 -5.99
C ALA A 115 0.45 -8.66 -6.43
N THR A 116 -0.69 -8.38 -7.08
CA THR A 116 -1.00 -7.10 -7.72
C THR A 116 -2.48 -6.74 -7.55
N SER A 117 -2.84 -5.81 -6.65
CA SER A 117 -4.24 -5.36 -6.47
C SER A 117 -4.78 -4.54 -7.64
N PRO A 118 -6.11 -4.41 -7.90
CA PRO A 118 -6.61 -3.60 -9.02
C PRO A 118 -6.15 -2.14 -8.90
N GLU A 119 -5.97 -1.65 -7.67
CA GLU A 119 -5.39 -0.34 -7.38
C GLU A 119 -3.90 -0.23 -7.76
N GLN A 120 -3.18 -1.36 -7.82
CA GLN A 120 -1.82 -1.51 -8.31
C GLN A 120 -1.74 -1.84 -9.81
N VAL A 121 -2.77 -2.44 -10.41
CA VAL A 121 -2.77 -2.83 -11.82
C VAL A 121 -2.87 -1.64 -12.75
N GLY A 122 -3.59 -0.58 -12.35
CA GLY A 122 -3.50 0.76 -12.91
C GLY A 122 -3.23 0.94 -14.40
N GLY A 123 -4.22 1.37 -15.17
CA GLY A 123 -4.05 1.59 -16.61
C GLY A 123 -4.93 0.66 -17.43
N ARG A 124 -4.46 0.21 -18.59
CA ARG A 124 -5.25 -0.66 -19.47
C ARG A 124 -5.08 -2.11 -19.06
N VAL A 125 -6.20 -2.77 -18.81
CA VAL A 125 -6.32 -4.20 -18.56
C VAL A 125 -6.91 -4.84 -19.79
N PHE A 126 -6.33 -5.95 -20.21
CA PHE A 126 -6.90 -6.87 -21.19
C PHE A 126 -7.45 -8.08 -20.46
N TRP A 127 -8.61 -8.56 -20.90
CA TRP A 127 -9.23 -9.74 -20.31
C TRP A 127 -9.81 -10.63 -21.41
N GLN A 128 -9.79 -11.93 -21.16
CA GLN A 128 -10.24 -12.95 -22.10
C GLN A 128 -10.87 -14.09 -21.30
N VAL A 129 -12.06 -14.49 -21.72
CA VAL A 129 -12.74 -15.67 -21.18
C VAL A 129 -12.37 -16.86 -22.04
N SER A 130 -12.14 -18.01 -21.42
CA SER A 130 -12.00 -19.29 -22.10
C SER A 130 -12.91 -20.33 -21.44
N ARG A 131 -13.33 -21.34 -22.19
CA ARG A 131 -13.98 -22.53 -21.63
C ARG A 131 -13.27 -23.80 -22.07
N SER A 132 -13.18 -24.76 -21.17
CA SER A 132 -12.71 -26.11 -21.48
C SER A 132 -13.65 -26.74 -22.50
N CYS A 133 -13.10 -27.16 -23.64
CA CYS A 133 -13.86 -27.76 -24.72
C CYS A 133 -13.15 -29.02 -25.21
N VAL A 134 -13.73 -30.16 -24.84
CA VAL A 134 -13.35 -31.46 -25.40
C VAL A 134 -13.96 -31.54 -26.79
N GLY A 135 -13.13 -31.64 -27.83
CA GLY A 135 -13.57 -31.67 -29.24
C GLY A 135 -13.32 -30.38 -30.03
N CYS A 136 -13.02 -29.24 -29.37
CA CYS A 136 -12.52 -28.06 -30.05
C CYS A 136 -11.07 -28.31 -30.51
N GLY A 137 -10.85 -28.44 -31.81
CA GLY A 137 -9.55 -28.85 -32.38
C GLY A 137 -8.35 -28.02 -31.88
N GLY A 138 -7.23 -28.71 -31.59
CA GLY A 138 -5.91 -28.12 -31.35
C GLY A 138 -5.63 -27.53 -29.97
N SER A 139 -6.58 -26.83 -29.33
CA SER A 139 -6.33 -26.10 -28.07
C SER A 139 -7.04 -26.69 -26.84
N GLN A 140 -8.01 -27.60 -27.01
CA GLN A 140 -8.94 -28.05 -25.95
C GLN A 140 -9.68 -26.90 -25.24
N LEU A 141 -9.69 -25.71 -25.85
CA LEU A 141 -10.23 -24.48 -25.30
C LEU A 141 -11.00 -23.76 -26.38
N GLU A 142 -12.23 -23.38 -26.07
CA GLU A 142 -12.89 -22.30 -26.80
C GLU A 142 -12.54 -20.96 -26.17
N LEU A 143 -12.29 -19.98 -27.03
CA LEU A 143 -11.79 -18.68 -26.62
C LEU A 143 -12.80 -17.59 -26.95
N GLY A 144 -13.14 -16.79 -25.94
CA GLY A 144 -13.82 -15.53 -26.13
C GLY A 144 -12.91 -14.45 -26.74
N PRO A 145 -13.49 -13.34 -27.20
CA PRO A 145 -12.71 -12.21 -27.70
C PRO A 145 -11.86 -11.58 -26.58
N VAL A 146 -10.66 -11.11 -26.92
CA VAL A 146 -9.91 -10.24 -26.02
C VAL A 146 -10.61 -8.89 -25.95
N ARG A 147 -10.90 -8.46 -24.73
CA ARG A 147 -11.48 -7.14 -24.44
C ARG A 147 -10.52 -6.34 -23.59
N SER A 148 -10.71 -5.03 -23.55
CA SER A 148 -9.93 -4.16 -22.69
C SER A 148 -10.80 -3.22 -21.89
N PHE A 149 -10.32 -2.79 -20.73
CA PHE A 149 -10.86 -1.64 -20.01
C PHE A 149 -9.72 -0.86 -19.37
N ARG A 150 -9.97 0.40 -19.02
CA ARG A 150 -9.01 1.25 -18.32
C ARG A 150 -9.44 1.37 -16.86
N VAL A 151 -8.58 0.88 -15.98
CA VAL A 151 -8.69 1.12 -14.53
C VAL A 151 -8.26 2.54 -14.25
N THR A 152 -9.20 3.36 -13.82
CA THR A 152 -8.96 4.72 -13.33
C THR A 152 -8.75 4.68 -11.83
N ALA A 153 -7.70 5.37 -11.37
CA ALA A 153 -7.42 5.39 -9.95
C ALA A 153 -8.48 6.17 -9.19
N THR A 154 -8.90 5.63 -8.06
CA THR A 154 -9.68 6.39 -7.09
C THR A 154 -8.76 7.43 -6.43
N PRO A 155 -9.09 8.74 -6.51
CA PRO A 155 -8.31 9.75 -5.81
C PRO A 155 -8.26 9.42 -4.33
N VAL A 156 -7.06 9.19 -3.81
CA VAL A 156 -6.92 8.82 -2.41
C VAL A 156 -7.01 10.07 -1.55
N ALA A 157 -8.14 10.24 -0.88
CA ALA A 157 -8.32 11.32 0.07
C ALA A 157 -7.31 11.15 1.21
N SER A 158 -6.41 12.11 1.35
CA SER A 158 -5.41 12.12 2.41
C SER A 158 -5.43 13.46 3.14
N ARG A 159 -5.27 13.39 4.46
CA ARG A 159 -5.24 14.57 5.34
C ARG A 159 -3.92 14.59 6.08
N ILE A 160 -3.31 15.77 6.17
CA ILE A 160 -2.13 15.96 7.01
C ILE A 160 -2.63 16.28 8.43
N ALA A 161 -2.13 15.56 9.43
CA ALA A 161 -2.23 15.84 10.86
C ALA A 161 -0.89 16.37 11.37
N ALA A 162 -0.94 17.34 12.28
CA ALA A 162 0.22 18.06 12.80
C ALA A 162 -0.01 18.36 14.29
N PRO A 163 1.05 18.49 15.10
CA PRO A 163 0.94 18.90 16.49
C PRO A 163 0.32 20.30 16.61
N ARG A 164 -0.20 20.62 17.80
CA ARG A 164 -0.79 21.94 18.10
C ARG A 164 0.19 23.09 17.88
N ALA A 165 1.48 22.86 18.12
CA ALA A 165 2.55 23.83 17.89
C ALA A 165 3.70 23.18 17.13
N VAL A 166 4.23 23.91 16.14
CA VAL A 166 5.40 23.52 15.35
C VAL A 166 6.37 24.69 15.35
N TYR A 167 7.65 24.42 15.56
CA TYR A 167 8.69 25.44 15.72
C TYR A 167 9.73 25.33 14.60
N ALA A 168 10.20 26.49 14.14
CA ALA A 168 11.12 26.59 13.03
C ALA A 168 12.47 25.94 13.35
N GLY A 169 12.97 25.08 12.46
CA GLY A 169 14.26 24.39 12.62
C GLY A 169 14.26 23.27 13.68
N TYR A 170 13.10 22.91 14.22
CA TYR A 170 12.93 21.75 15.10
C TYR A 170 12.33 20.58 14.31
N LEU A 171 12.80 19.37 14.59
CA LEU A 171 12.21 18.17 14.02
C LEU A 171 10.77 18.05 14.55
N THR A 172 9.82 17.77 13.67
CA THR A 172 8.41 17.61 14.02
C THR A 172 7.82 16.40 13.31
N LYS A 173 6.95 15.67 14.00
CA LYS A 173 6.17 14.58 13.41
C LYS A 173 4.92 15.16 12.75
N LEU A 174 4.83 15.01 11.43
CA LEU A 174 3.61 15.19 10.67
C LEU A 174 3.09 13.81 10.27
N GLN A 175 1.78 13.63 10.26
CA GLN A 175 1.18 12.35 9.90
C GLN A 175 0.26 12.54 8.71
N VAL A 176 0.48 11.82 7.63
CA VAL A 176 -0.50 11.68 6.56
C VAL A 176 -1.47 10.58 6.98
N ARG A 177 -2.76 10.91 7.00
CA ARG A 177 -3.86 10.01 7.33
C ARG A 177 -4.71 9.74 6.10
N SER A 178 -5.20 8.53 5.98
CA SER A 178 -6.23 8.16 5.02
C SER A 178 -7.15 7.09 5.57
N ASP A 179 -8.38 7.12 5.08
CA ASP A 179 -9.40 6.11 5.36
C ASP A 179 -9.22 4.91 4.41
N ALA A 180 -8.49 5.09 3.30
CA ALA A 180 -8.14 4.04 2.36
C ALA A 180 -6.70 3.55 2.59
N GLU A 181 -6.50 2.25 2.39
CA GLU A 181 -5.19 1.64 2.37
C GLU A 181 -4.96 1.07 0.98
N VAL A 182 -4.00 1.65 0.28
CA VAL A 182 -3.66 1.26 -1.09
C VAL A 182 -2.32 0.54 -1.05
N GLY A 183 -2.36 -0.77 -1.24
CA GLY A 183 -1.18 -1.62 -1.20
C GLY A 183 -0.11 -1.14 -2.19
N GLY A 184 1.16 -1.14 -1.79
CA GLY A 184 2.29 -0.77 -2.66
C GLY A 184 2.36 0.71 -3.06
N ALA A 185 1.36 1.53 -2.71
CA ALA A 185 1.40 2.96 -2.97
C ALA A 185 2.51 3.65 -2.16
N GLN A 186 2.96 4.78 -2.67
CA GLN A 186 3.93 5.66 -2.02
C GLN A 186 3.28 6.99 -1.73
N VAL A 187 3.69 7.64 -0.65
CA VAL A 187 3.29 9.01 -0.36
C VAL A 187 4.51 9.90 -0.24
N THR A 188 4.44 11.05 -0.89
CA THR A 188 5.40 12.13 -0.78
C THR A 188 4.76 13.30 -0.03
N LEU A 189 5.32 13.66 1.12
CA LEU A 189 4.95 14.90 1.78
C LEU A 189 5.67 16.06 1.07
N GLN A 190 4.92 17.07 0.65
CA GLN A 190 5.46 18.25 -0.05
C GLN A 190 5.14 19.54 0.69
N ARG A 191 6.01 20.54 0.52
CA ARG A 191 5.86 21.91 1.00
C ARG A 191 5.87 22.88 -0.15
N GLN A 192 5.02 23.89 -0.11
CA GLN A 192 5.06 24.97 -1.09
C GLN A 192 6.23 25.93 -0.78
N ALA A 193 7.07 26.18 -1.78
CA ALA A 193 8.13 27.18 -1.76
C ALA A 193 7.96 28.10 -2.97
N GLY A 194 7.46 29.32 -2.73
CA GLY A 194 7.00 30.21 -3.80
C GLY A 194 5.87 29.56 -4.62
N ARG A 195 6.07 29.41 -5.93
CA ARG A 195 5.11 28.75 -6.84
C ARG A 195 5.32 27.24 -6.99
N ARG A 196 6.38 26.68 -6.39
CA ARG A 196 6.76 25.26 -6.57
C ARG A 196 6.45 24.43 -5.34
N TRP A 197 6.21 23.14 -5.54
CA TRP A 197 6.09 22.15 -4.46
C TRP A 197 7.39 21.37 -4.34
N VAL A 198 7.97 21.36 -3.14
CA VAL A 198 9.23 20.71 -2.82
C VAL A 198 8.97 19.51 -1.93
N ALA A 199 9.57 18.36 -2.25
CA ALA A 199 9.46 17.17 -1.42
C ALA A 199 10.17 17.36 -0.08
N LEU A 200 9.49 17.00 1.01
CA LEU A 200 10.04 16.92 2.36
C LEU A 200 10.44 15.48 2.73
N GLY A 201 9.81 14.49 2.11
CA GLY A 201 10.11 13.08 2.32
C GLY A 201 9.17 12.19 1.51
N ARG A 202 9.56 10.93 1.38
CA ARG A 202 8.79 9.86 0.73
C ARG A 202 8.75 8.64 1.64
N ALA A 203 7.62 7.96 1.70
CA ALA A 203 7.43 6.75 2.47
C ALA A 203 6.38 5.84 1.79
N ALA A 204 6.38 4.56 2.17
CA ALA A 204 5.28 3.66 1.83
C ALA A 204 3.97 4.22 2.40
N TYR A 205 2.91 4.11 1.61
CA TYR A 205 1.60 4.60 1.98
C TYR A 205 0.87 3.59 2.86
N GLY A 206 0.15 4.11 3.84
CA GLY A 206 -0.77 3.34 4.67
C GLY A 206 -1.74 4.27 5.37
N LYS A 207 -2.67 3.70 6.16
CA LYS A 207 -3.69 4.47 6.90
C LYS A 207 -3.10 5.62 7.71
N ARG A 208 -1.89 5.42 8.25
CA ARG A 208 -1.09 6.43 8.95
C ARG A 208 0.35 6.34 8.47
N THR A 209 0.84 7.40 7.86
CA THR A 209 2.24 7.51 7.44
C THR A 209 2.88 8.69 8.16
N ASP A 210 3.92 8.42 8.94
CA ASP A 210 4.61 9.43 9.73
C ASP A 210 5.79 10.02 8.96
N PHE A 211 5.91 11.34 9.00
CA PHE A 211 7.01 12.11 8.43
C PHE A 211 7.67 12.93 9.55
N TYR A 212 8.99 12.85 9.62
CA TYR A 212 9.79 13.62 10.57
C TYR A 212 10.56 14.69 9.80
N VAL A 213 10.11 15.94 9.91
CA VAL A 213 10.60 17.04 9.08
C VAL A 213 10.97 18.26 9.90
N THR A 214 11.88 19.08 9.39
CA THR A 214 12.12 20.43 9.89
C THR A 214 11.48 21.45 8.94
N LEU A 215 10.81 22.45 9.48
CA LEU A 215 10.15 23.49 8.68
C LEU A 215 10.71 24.88 8.97
N PRO A 216 10.71 25.82 8.00
CA PRO A 216 11.04 27.21 8.26
C PRO A 216 9.88 27.95 8.94
N ALA A 217 10.18 29.08 9.57
CA ALA A 217 9.20 29.92 10.25
C ALA A 217 8.16 30.49 9.28
N GLY A 218 7.01 30.90 9.83
CA GLY A 218 5.93 31.56 9.08
C GLY A 218 4.81 30.61 8.66
N ARG A 219 4.01 31.04 7.68
CA ARG A 219 2.92 30.22 7.13
C ARG A 219 3.49 29.25 6.10
N GLN A 220 3.30 27.96 6.33
CA GLN A 220 3.69 26.89 5.42
C GLN A 220 2.43 26.27 4.81
N ARG A 221 2.48 25.91 3.53
CA ARG A 221 1.44 25.10 2.87
C ARG A 221 2.02 23.74 2.57
N LEU A 222 1.36 22.69 3.03
CA LEU A 222 1.81 21.31 2.92
C LEU A 222 0.77 20.50 2.16
N ARG A 223 1.18 19.52 1.37
CA ARG A 223 0.26 18.55 0.77
C ARG A 223 0.87 17.17 0.75
N ALA A 224 0.03 16.15 0.77
CA ALA A 224 0.44 14.77 0.50
C ALA A 224 0.20 14.49 -0.97
N VAL A 225 1.16 13.85 -1.63
CA VAL A 225 1.00 13.33 -3.00
C VAL A 225 1.11 11.82 -2.92
N VAL A 226 0.01 11.13 -3.20
CA VAL A 226 -0.05 9.67 -3.22
C VAL A 226 0.18 9.21 -4.66
N GLU A 227 1.14 8.32 -4.84
CA GLU A 227 1.55 7.73 -6.11
C GLU A 227 1.29 6.23 -6.02
N THR A 228 0.40 5.74 -6.88
CA THR A 228 0.19 4.32 -7.16
C THR A 228 0.81 4.02 -8.52
N ALA A 229 0.82 2.75 -8.94
CA ALA A 229 1.20 2.42 -10.31
C ALA A 229 0.23 3.05 -11.35
N ALA A 230 -1.05 3.18 -10.97
CA ALA A 230 -2.12 3.70 -11.82
C ALA A 230 -2.08 5.21 -11.99
N ALA A 231 -1.75 5.94 -10.92
CA ALA A 231 -2.00 7.36 -10.87
C ALA A 231 -1.20 8.09 -9.80
N ARG A 232 -1.30 9.40 -9.91
CA ARG A 232 -0.78 10.36 -8.96
C ARG A 232 -1.90 11.27 -8.50
N SER A 233 -2.21 11.25 -7.21
CA SER A 233 -3.22 12.10 -6.61
C SER A 233 -2.57 13.06 -5.60
N ALA A 234 -2.80 14.36 -5.78
CA ALA A 234 -2.40 15.36 -4.81
C ALA A 234 -3.56 15.67 -3.87
N GLY A 235 -3.35 15.46 -2.57
CA GLY A 235 -4.31 15.87 -1.54
C GLY A 235 -4.41 17.39 -1.42
N SER A 236 -5.50 17.85 -0.81
CA SER A 236 -5.74 19.27 -0.56
C SER A 236 -4.62 19.89 0.29
N PRO A 237 -4.09 21.06 -0.08
CA PRO A 237 -3.12 21.77 0.73
C PRO A 237 -3.63 22.08 2.14
N ARG A 238 -2.83 21.77 3.15
CA ARG A 238 -3.02 22.20 4.54
C ARG A 238 -2.11 23.37 4.85
N GLU A 239 -2.67 24.44 5.39
CA GLU A 239 -1.89 25.52 5.98
C GLU A 239 -1.45 25.19 7.41
N LEU A 240 -0.20 25.52 7.73
CA LEU A 240 0.41 25.31 9.02
C LEU A 240 1.21 26.55 9.42
N ARG A 241 0.94 27.11 10.61
CA ARG A 241 1.73 28.21 11.16
C ARG A 241 2.91 27.66 11.96
N VAL A 242 4.12 27.88 11.46
CA VAL A 242 5.37 27.49 12.12
C VAL A 242 5.91 28.68 12.91
N ARG A 243 6.07 28.49 14.21
CA ARG A 243 6.47 29.52 15.17
C ARG A 243 8.00 29.72 15.16
N PRO A 244 8.49 30.95 15.40
CA PRO A 244 9.92 31.18 15.63
C PRO A 244 10.38 30.54 16.95
N ASP A 245 11.69 30.36 17.09
CA ASP A 245 12.35 29.87 18.31
C ASP A 245 12.41 30.97 19.39
N ARG A 246 11.29 31.22 20.08
CA ARG A 246 11.16 32.25 21.14
C ARG A 246 10.22 31.78 22.26
N GLY A 247 10.34 32.39 23.43
CA GLY A 247 9.45 32.13 24.58
C GLY A 247 9.67 30.74 25.19
N ARG A 248 10.93 30.41 25.48
CA ARG A 248 11.32 29.07 25.93
C ARG A 248 10.88 28.83 27.38
N VAL A 249 10.27 27.67 27.63
CA VAL A 249 9.86 27.20 28.97
C VAL A 249 10.98 26.45 29.68
N THR A 250 11.92 25.88 28.94
CA THR A 250 13.10 25.19 29.47
C THR A 250 14.27 26.15 29.68
N SER A 251 15.16 25.82 30.61
CA SER A 251 16.31 26.67 30.97
C SER A 251 17.50 25.84 31.45
N ALA A 252 18.59 26.49 31.85
CA ALA A 252 19.73 25.83 32.49
C ALA A 252 19.34 25.06 33.78
N ARG A 253 18.21 25.40 34.42
CA ARG A 253 17.70 24.62 35.56
C ARG A 253 17.24 23.21 35.17
N ASP A 254 16.93 22.99 33.91
CA ASP A 254 16.57 21.68 33.38
C ASP A 254 17.79 20.84 32.97
N ASP A 255 19.01 21.40 32.94
CA ASP A 255 20.20 20.62 32.60
C ASP A 255 20.49 19.57 33.67
N GLY A 256 20.87 18.36 33.25
CA GLY A 256 21.17 17.25 34.15
C GLY A 256 20.79 15.88 33.61
N ALA A 257 21.00 14.84 34.43
CA ALA A 257 20.64 13.47 34.10
C ALA A 257 19.17 13.19 34.41
N TYR A 258 18.50 12.47 33.51
CA TYR A 258 17.11 12.05 33.65
C TYR A 258 17.03 10.54 33.62
N ALA A 259 16.17 9.96 34.46
CA ALA A 259 15.91 8.54 34.44
C ALA A 259 14.47 8.21 34.81
N ALA A 260 14.01 7.03 34.38
CA ALA A 260 12.79 6.45 34.93
C ALA A 260 12.94 6.15 36.44
N PRO A 261 11.84 6.20 37.22
CA PRO A 261 11.81 5.71 38.59
C PRO A 261 12.28 4.26 38.72
N ALA A 262 12.83 3.89 39.89
CA ALA A 262 13.21 2.51 40.20
C ALA A 262 12.04 1.54 39.99
N GLY A 263 12.34 0.32 39.53
CA GLY A 263 11.33 -0.70 39.23
C GLY A 263 10.52 -0.46 37.95
N LYS A 264 10.70 0.67 37.26
CA LYS A 264 10.16 0.89 35.92
C LYS A 264 11.18 0.52 34.86
N ALA A 265 10.72 0.43 33.62
CA ALA A 265 11.60 0.13 32.50
C ALA A 265 12.71 1.16 32.32
N LYS A 266 13.82 0.68 31.76
CA LYS A 266 15.04 1.47 31.58
C LYS A 266 14.75 2.61 30.61
N VAL A 267 14.73 3.84 31.14
CA VAL A 267 14.76 5.09 30.38
C VAL A 267 15.85 5.96 30.99
N ALA A 268 16.76 6.47 30.17
CA ALA A 268 17.81 7.38 30.60
C ALA A 268 18.18 8.35 29.47
N PHE A 269 18.54 9.59 29.83
CA PHE A 269 19.10 10.60 28.94
C PHE A 269 19.70 11.75 29.75
N ARG A 270 20.31 12.72 29.08
CA ARG A 270 20.75 13.98 29.67
C ARG A 270 20.11 15.18 28.96
N VAL A 271 19.86 16.24 29.70
CA VAL A 271 19.51 17.55 29.15
C VAL A 271 20.71 18.47 29.32
N THR A 272 21.05 19.20 28.26
CA THR A 272 22.25 20.05 28.18
C THR A 272 21.97 21.32 27.37
N GLY A 273 22.93 22.25 27.42
CA GLY A 273 22.92 23.46 26.60
C GLY A 273 21.88 24.48 27.05
N GLY A 274 21.61 24.57 28.35
CA GLY A 274 20.64 25.49 28.90
C GLY A 274 19.18 25.05 28.66
N GLY A 275 18.90 23.75 28.75
CA GLY A 275 17.57 23.17 28.52
C GLY A 275 17.22 23.00 27.05
N ARG A 276 18.20 22.95 26.15
CA ARG A 276 17.99 23.02 24.69
C ARG A 276 18.20 21.71 23.96
N LEU A 277 18.96 20.79 24.54
CA LEU A 277 19.35 19.53 23.90
C LEU A 277 19.09 18.37 24.85
N LEU A 278 18.38 17.38 24.34
CA LEU A 278 18.34 16.03 24.91
C LEU A 278 19.47 15.21 24.26
N ARG A 279 20.23 14.47 25.06
CA ARG A 279 21.42 13.69 24.67
C ARG A 279 21.33 12.27 25.22
N ASP A 280 21.90 11.33 24.47
CA ASP A 280 22.09 9.93 24.87
C ASP A 280 20.79 9.27 25.34
N PHE A 281 19.69 9.51 24.63
CA PHE A 281 18.42 8.90 24.98
C PHE A 281 18.45 7.42 24.70
N SER A 282 18.04 6.64 25.70
CA SER A 282 17.86 5.20 25.61
C SER A 282 16.61 4.80 26.37
N ALA A 283 15.75 4.02 25.73
CA ALA A 283 14.56 3.44 26.35
C ALA A 283 14.41 1.96 25.95
N SER A 284 14.13 1.08 26.91
CA SER A 284 13.75 -0.30 26.61
C SER A 284 12.30 -0.37 26.12
N VAL A 285 12.10 -0.90 24.91
CA VAL A 285 10.82 -1.04 24.23
C VAL A 285 10.58 -2.52 23.95
N THR A 286 9.42 -3.04 24.37
CA THR A 286 8.97 -4.36 23.95
C THR A 286 8.47 -4.26 22.52
N ALA A 287 9.08 -5.02 21.61
CA ALA A 287 8.74 -5.06 20.20
C ALA A 287 8.23 -6.44 19.81
N PHE A 288 7.22 -6.48 18.96
CA PHE A 288 6.79 -7.71 18.31
C PHE A 288 7.59 -7.89 17.03
N CYS A 289 8.18 -9.07 16.86
CA CYS A 289 9.02 -9.45 15.73
C CYS A 289 8.35 -10.58 14.96
N ILE A 290 8.23 -10.40 13.64
CA ILE A 290 7.70 -11.42 12.74
C ILE A 290 8.86 -12.25 12.19
N GLY A 291 8.87 -13.54 12.53
CA GLY A 291 9.86 -14.49 12.05
C GLY A 291 9.46 -15.15 10.71
N PRO A 292 10.31 -16.04 10.16
CA PRO A 292 10.01 -16.75 8.92
C PRO A 292 8.79 -17.68 9.01
N THR A 293 8.49 -18.19 10.21
CA THR A 293 7.32 -19.03 10.50
C THR A 293 6.48 -18.43 11.64
N VAL A 294 5.22 -18.86 11.77
CA VAL A 294 4.32 -18.36 12.82
C VAL A 294 4.87 -18.64 14.22
N GLU A 295 5.52 -19.78 14.42
CA GLU A 295 6.12 -20.22 15.69
C GLU A 295 7.32 -19.37 16.09
N THR A 296 7.98 -18.74 15.12
CA THR A 296 9.13 -17.84 15.36
C THR A 296 8.72 -16.39 15.60
N ASN A 297 7.42 -16.07 15.57
CA ASN A 297 6.93 -14.77 16.00
C ASN A 297 7.08 -14.63 17.51
N GLY A 298 7.49 -13.45 17.98
CA GLY A 298 7.72 -13.27 19.41
C GLY A 298 7.93 -11.83 19.85
N LEU A 299 7.87 -11.65 21.17
CA LEU A 299 8.17 -10.39 21.83
C LEU A 299 9.67 -10.34 22.19
N GLN A 300 10.34 -9.25 21.83
CA GLN A 300 11.72 -8.98 22.20
C GLN A 300 11.84 -7.64 22.93
N ILE A 301 12.79 -7.54 23.85
CA ILE A 301 13.14 -6.27 24.48
C ILE A 301 14.26 -5.63 23.67
N LEU A 302 13.95 -4.51 23.02
CA LEU A 302 14.88 -3.73 22.22
C LEU A 302 15.16 -2.37 22.88
N PHE A 303 16.21 -1.68 22.48
CA PHE A 303 16.55 -0.36 22.98
C PHE A 303 16.39 0.70 21.90
N ALA A 304 15.44 1.63 22.09
CA ALA A 304 15.27 2.80 21.26
C ALA A 304 16.30 3.86 21.68
N GLY A 305 17.33 4.05 20.85
CA GLY A 305 18.42 4.99 21.08
C GLY A 305 18.32 6.25 20.20
N VAL A 306 18.50 7.43 20.78
CA VAL A 306 18.67 8.70 20.04
C VAL A 306 19.82 9.49 20.65
N GLU A 307 20.87 9.71 19.87
CA GLU A 307 22.10 10.38 20.32
C GLU A 307 21.83 11.83 20.74
N SER A 308 21.06 12.58 19.94
CA SER A 308 20.68 13.94 20.29
C SER A 308 19.34 14.36 19.68
N ALA A 309 18.62 15.22 20.39
CA ALA A 309 17.40 15.86 19.91
C ALA A 309 17.28 17.27 20.47
N ARG A 310 16.81 18.22 19.64
CA ARG A 310 16.53 19.58 20.09
C ARG A 310 15.22 19.63 20.88
N ILE A 311 15.22 20.41 21.96
CA ILE A 311 14.04 20.70 22.77
C ILE A 311 13.45 22.02 22.28
N ALA A 312 12.22 22.00 21.78
CA ALA A 312 11.51 23.18 21.29
C ALA A 312 11.19 24.16 22.42
N PRO A 313 10.84 25.43 22.10
CA PRO A 313 10.50 26.43 23.12
C PRO A 313 9.43 26.01 24.12
N ASP A 314 8.44 25.20 23.72
CA ASP A 314 7.38 24.71 24.62
C ASP A 314 7.73 23.39 25.34
N GLY A 315 9.02 23.03 25.33
CA GLY A 315 9.53 21.81 25.91
C GLY A 315 9.28 20.55 25.06
N SER A 316 8.59 20.64 23.92
CA SER A 316 8.39 19.47 23.06
C SER A 316 9.69 18.96 22.46
N VAL A 317 9.82 17.65 22.34
CA VAL A 317 10.99 16.97 21.79
C VAL A 317 10.53 15.99 20.72
N THR A 318 11.22 15.98 19.60
CA THR A 318 11.15 14.89 18.61
C THR A 318 12.58 14.56 18.21
N GLY A 319 13.00 13.35 18.54
CA GLY A 319 14.30 12.79 18.19
C GLY A 319 14.12 11.60 17.28
N ARG A 320 15.03 11.42 16.33
CA ARG A 320 14.99 10.30 15.38
C ARG A 320 16.40 9.85 15.08
N LEU A 321 16.63 8.55 15.21
CA LEU A 321 17.79 7.86 14.68
C LEU A 321 17.32 6.97 13.53
N GLN A 322 17.94 7.10 12.37
CA GLN A 322 17.70 6.21 11.24
C GLN A 322 19.04 5.73 10.71
N THR A 323 19.29 4.42 10.76
CA THR A 323 20.53 3.82 10.27
C THR A 323 20.28 3.08 8.96
N LYS A 324 21.04 3.40 7.91
CA LYS A 324 20.91 2.74 6.60
C LYS A 324 21.30 1.26 6.67
N SER A 325 22.37 0.94 7.41
CA SER A 325 22.97 -0.40 7.47
C SER A 325 22.09 -1.44 8.17
N ARG A 326 21.36 -1.05 9.22
CA ARG A 326 20.51 -1.97 9.99
C ARG A 326 19.02 -1.83 9.68
N ARG A 327 18.66 -0.91 8.77
CA ARG A 327 17.27 -0.46 8.55
C ARG A 327 16.52 -0.26 9.88
N LEU A 328 17.24 0.26 10.87
CA LEU A 328 16.74 0.53 12.20
C LEU A 328 16.32 1.98 12.27
N GLU A 329 15.11 2.18 12.78
CA GLU A 329 14.55 3.48 13.10
C GLU A 329 14.17 3.49 14.58
N ALA A 330 14.71 4.46 15.32
CA ALA A 330 14.30 4.74 16.69
C ALA A 330 13.81 6.18 16.76
N VAL A 331 12.68 6.38 17.43
CA VAL A 331 12.04 7.68 17.56
C VAL A 331 11.69 7.93 19.02
N VAL A 332 11.91 9.16 19.47
CA VAL A 332 11.40 9.65 20.74
C VAL A 332 10.55 10.89 20.49
N ILE A 333 9.34 10.93 21.04
CA ILE A 333 8.46 12.09 20.98
C ILE A 333 7.94 12.35 22.38
N GLY A 334 8.10 13.56 22.89
CA GLY A 334 7.62 13.88 24.23
C GLY A 334 7.67 15.35 24.54
N ARG A 335 7.56 15.66 25.83
CA ARG A 335 7.68 17.02 26.36
C ARG A 335 8.46 16.99 27.66
N LEU A 336 9.41 17.90 27.78
CA LEU A 336 10.11 18.24 29.01
C LEU A 336 9.44 19.44 29.66
N ARG A 337 9.05 19.31 30.93
CA ARG A 337 8.45 20.39 31.71
C ARG A 337 8.71 20.16 33.20
N ASP A 338 9.12 21.21 33.90
CA ASP A 338 9.28 21.21 35.37
C ASP A 338 10.16 20.03 35.87
N GLY A 339 11.30 19.81 35.22
CA GLY A 339 12.22 18.71 35.57
C GLY A 339 11.68 17.29 35.29
N ARG A 340 10.59 17.16 34.53
CA ARG A 340 9.99 15.87 34.15
C ARG A 340 9.81 15.76 32.65
N PHE A 341 10.10 14.59 32.12
CA PHE A 341 9.85 14.23 30.73
C PHE A 341 8.74 13.19 30.65
N SER A 342 7.78 13.41 29.75
CA SER A 342 6.74 12.45 29.40
C SER A 342 6.60 12.37 27.90
N GLY A 343 6.38 11.15 27.38
CA GLY A 343 6.28 10.95 25.95
C GLY A 343 6.17 9.48 25.57
N GLU A 344 6.64 9.19 24.37
CA GLU A 344 6.65 7.89 23.74
C GLU A 344 8.01 7.65 23.08
N ALA A 345 8.50 6.42 23.17
CA ALA A 345 9.63 5.93 22.38
C ALA A 345 9.14 4.77 21.50
N SER A 346 9.57 4.75 20.25
CA SER A 346 9.31 3.66 19.32
C SER A 346 10.59 3.19 18.66
N ILE A 347 10.57 1.92 18.25
CA ILE A 347 11.64 1.29 17.49
C ILE A 347 11.03 0.43 16.39
N SER A 348 11.65 0.47 15.23
CA SER A 348 11.35 -0.37 14.07
C SER A 348 12.63 -0.89 13.47
N ILE A 349 12.69 -2.19 13.15
CA ILE A 349 13.82 -2.84 12.49
C ILE A 349 13.25 -3.59 11.28
N ALA A 350 13.48 -3.05 10.08
CA ALA A 350 12.86 -3.61 8.88
C ALA A 350 13.41 -5.00 8.50
N THR A 351 14.67 -5.30 8.84
CA THR A 351 15.30 -6.59 8.49
C THR A 351 14.70 -7.76 9.24
N SER A 352 14.35 -7.58 10.52
CA SER A 352 13.73 -8.61 11.37
C SER A 352 12.24 -8.38 11.60
N ARG A 353 11.63 -7.45 10.84
CA ARG A 353 10.21 -7.05 10.94
C ARG A 353 9.78 -6.83 12.40
N CYS A 354 10.65 -6.22 13.20
CA CYS A 354 10.37 -5.90 14.58
C CYS A 354 9.81 -4.49 14.68
N SER A 355 8.72 -4.30 15.42
CA SER A 355 8.25 -2.96 15.78
C SER A 355 7.67 -2.92 17.18
N GLY A 356 7.89 -1.81 17.87
CA GLY A 356 7.41 -1.63 19.23
C GLY A 356 7.33 -0.15 19.58
N THR A 357 6.38 0.16 20.47
CA THR A 357 6.13 1.51 20.96
C THR A 357 5.86 1.45 22.45
N ARG A 358 6.30 2.46 23.19
CA ARG A 358 6.15 2.52 24.63
C ARG A 358 6.02 3.95 25.14
N SER A 359 5.10 4.16 26.08
CA SER A 359 5.06 5.38 26.90
C SER A 359 6.26 5.46 27.84
N VAL A 360 6.93 6.61 27.83
CA VAL A 360 8.12 6.89 28.66
C VAL A 360 7.86 8.03 29.62
N THR A 361 8.35 7.87 30.84
CA THR A 361 8.39 8.94 31.85
C THR A 361 9.76 8.93 32.51
N ALA A 362 10.32 10.12 32.73
CA ALA A 362 11.59 10.29 33.42
C ALA A 362 11.57 11.57 34.25
N ALA A 363 12.31 11.57 35.36
CA ALA A 363 12.52 12.75 36.18
C ALA A 363 14.01 13.07 36.24
N LYS A 364 14.32 14.36 36.42
CA LYS A 364 15.67 14.82 36.69
C LYS A 364 16.18 14.17 37.98
N ARG A 365 17.37 13.57 37.95
CA ARG A 365 18.06 13.07 39.13
C ARG A 365 18.53 14.25 39.97
N ARG A 366 18.37 14.13 41.29
CA ARG A 366 18.86 15.12 42.24
C ARG A 366 20.38 15.13 42.27
#